data_AF-A0A2V7LE14-F1
#
_entry.id   AF-A0A2V7LE14-F1
#
_cell.length_a   1.000
_cell.length_b   1.000
_cell.length_c   1.000
_cell.angle_alpha   90.00
_cell.angle_beta   90.00
_cell.angle_gamma   90.00
#
_symmetry.space_group_name_H-M   'P 1'
#
loop_
_entity.id
_entity.type
_entity.pdbx_description
1 polymer ?
#
loop_
_entity_poly.entity_id
_entity_poly.type
_entity_poly.pdbx_seq_one_letter_code
_entity_poly.pdbx_strand_id
1 'polypeptide(L)'
;MFDEEVGEPIRLLPGVEWSVYDQHIVALGGVTFVDRAAFSRDTRAMLRLFAELHRHGAIGIASLPEYWRNHWGDLDAFVAAGVDGFEIVNCAPKAIGFPAGARAQVWRIAAVRDLLVVGASDNHGWGKVTCVWNLSSPSAHGYRSNRVIARSIALAQGDWEPWTAAYTQPWLMLESLSWSERLSWLTWILVLLIYRAVPRRAGDPRGLGILARSLSLKILKLRRS
;
A
#
# COMPACT_ATOMS: atom_id res chain seq x y z
N MET A 1 -4.51 -21.78 5.61
CA MET A 1 -5.87 -21.31 5.28
C MET A 1 -6.29 -20.47 6.47
N PHE A 2 -6.49 -19.16 6.30
CA PHE A 2 -6.97 -18.29 7.37
C PHE A 2 -8.50 -18.31 7.32
N ASP A 3 -9.10 -19.40 7.80
CA ASP A 3 -10.55 -19.62 7.80
C ASP A 3 -11.19 -19.32 9.16
N GLU A 4 -10.44 -18.70 10.08
CA GLU A 4 -10.98 -18.27 11.36
C GLU A 4 -11.83 -17.02 11.17
N GLU A 5 -13.08 -17.09 11.63
CA GLU A 5 -13.91 -15.90 11.78
C GLU A 5 -13.20 -14.92 12.71
N VAL A 6 -13.13 -13.66 12.28
CA VAL A 6 -12.62 -12.57 13.11
C VAL A 6 -13.62 -12.37 14.26
N GLY A 7 -13.37 -13.07 15.38
CA GLY A 7 -14.29 -13.14 16.53
C GLY A 7 -14.44 -11.83 17.32
N GLU A 8 -13.53 -10.87 17.11
CA GLU A 8 -13.61 -9.53 17.68
C GLU A 8 -13.80 -8.48 16.58
N PRO A 9 -14.76 -7.54 16.70
CA PRO A 9 -14.93 -6.47 15.71
C PRO A 9 -13.63 -5.69 15.48
N ILE A 10 -13.29 -5.45 14.21
CA ILE A 10 -12.19 -4.56 13.85
C ILE A 10 -12.52 -3.16 14.37
N ARG A 11 -11.70 -2.66 15.30
CA ARG A 11 -11.84 -1.31 15.82
C ARG A 11 -11.40 -0.32 14.75
N LEU A 12 -12.33 0.54 14.34
CA LEU A 12 -12.04 1.64 13.43
C LEU A 12 -11.57 2.84 14.24
N LEU A 13 -10.43 3.40 13.86
CA LEU A 13 -9.96 4.69 14.37
C LEU A 13 -10.42 5.78 13.39
N PRO A 14 -11.20 6.78 13.84
CA PRO A 14 -11.58 7.89 12.97
C PRO A 14 -10.33 8.68 12.58
N GLY A 15 -10.35 9.26 11.39
CA GLY A 15 -9.29 10.09 10.88
C GLY A 15 -9.65 10.70 9.55
N VAL A 16 -8.80 11.60 9.08
CA VAL A 16 -8.96 12.29 7.80
C VAL A 16 -7.59 12.55 7.19
N GLU A 17 -7.50 12.43 5.88
CA GLU A 17 -6.35 12.88 5.12
C GLU A 17 -6.68 14.22 4.45
N TRP A 18 -5.75 15.16 4.54
CA TRP A 18 -5.86 16.44 3.86
C TRP A 18 -4.68 16.68 2.94
N SER A 19 -5.00 17.00 1.69
CA SER A 19 -4.06 17.66 0.79
C SER A 19 -4.00 19.16 1.14
N VAL A 20 -2.86 19.62 1.62
CA VAL A 20 -2.58 21.02 1.99
C VAL A 20 -1.18 21.40 1.51
N TYR A 21 -1.09 22.48 0.74
CA TYR A 21 0.19 23.01 0.21
C TYR A 21 1.13 21.92 -0.34
N ASP A 22 0.71 21.23 -1.40
CA ASP A 22 1.51 20.22 -2.09
C ASP A 22 2.02 19.06 -1.21
N GLN A 23 1.33 18.81 -0.11
CA GLN A 23 1.61 17.75 0.85
C GLN A 23 0.32 17.10 1.35
N HIS A 24 0.40 15.82 1.69
CA HIS A 24 -0.66 15.13 2.41
C HIS A 24 -0.35 15.04 3.90
N ILE A 25 -1.34 15.41 4.73
CA ILE A 25 -1.29 15.31 6.19
C ILE A 25 -2.45 14.42 6.64
N VAL A 26 -2.12 13.35 7.36
CA VAL A 26 -3.10 12.43 7.93
C VAL A 26 -3.31 12.78 9.39
N ALA A 27 -4.56 13.06 9.76
CA ALA A 27 -4.99 13.28 11.12
C ALA A 27 -5.71 12.03 11.65
N LEU A 28 -5.21 11.46 12.75
CA LEU A 28 -5.83 10.32 13.43
C LEU A 28 -6.46 10.80 14.75
N GLY A 29 -7.74 10.49 14.94
CA GLY A 29 -8.53 10.98 16.08
C GLY A 29 -9.81 11.70 15.63
N GLY A 30 -10.63 12.10 16.60
CA GLY A 30 -11.86 12.84 16.34
C GLY A 30 -11.57 14.27 15.89
N VAL A 31 -11.67 14.53 14.59
CA VAL A 31 -11.49 15.88 14.03
C VAL A 31 -12.83 16.40 13.51
N THR A 32 -13.36 17.46 14.13
CA THR A 32 -14.71 17.98 13.87
C THR A 32 -14.76 18.94 12.67
N PHE A 33 -13.80 19.85 12.52
CA PHE A 33 -13.62 20.68 11.32
C PHE A 33 -12.30 21.47 11.41
N VAL A 34 -11.57 21.58 10.30
CA VAL A 34 -10.40 22.47 10.16
C VAL A 34 -10.50 23.18 8.83
N ASP A 35 -10.43 24.51 8.82
CA ASP A 35 -10.39 25.29 7.57
C ASP A 35 -9.02 25.14 6.89
N ARG A 36 -8.96 24.22 5.93
CA ARG A 36 -7.74 23.88 5.19
C ARG A 36 -7.16 25.05 4.40
N ALA A 37 -7.98 26.01 3.99
CA ALA A 37 -7.51 27.15 3.19
C ALA A 37 -6.47 27.98 3.96
N ALA A 38 -6.61 28.08 5.28
CA ALA A 38 -5.67 28.78 6.16
C ALA A 38 -4.26 28.16 6.19
N PHE A 39 -4.13 26.89 5.81
CA PHE A 39 -2.89 26.11 5.87
C PHE A 39 -2.29 25.85 4.48
N SER A 40 -2.98 26.20 3.39
CA SER A 40 -2.56 25.82 2.03
C SER A 40 -1.76 26.90 1.27
N ARG A 41 -1.23 27.92 1.96
CA ARG A 41 -0.57 29.08 1.33
C ARG A 41 0.93 28.91 1.11
N ASP A 42 1.63 28.44 2.15
CA ASP A 42 3.08 28.25 2.16
C ASP A 42 3.46 27.16 3.19
N THR A 43 4.71 26.68 3.15
CA THR A 43 5.21 25.65 4.08
C THR A 43 4.99 26.06 5.52
N ARG A 44 5.24 27.33 5.87
CA ARG A 44 5.06 27.84 7.23
C ARG A 44 3.58 27.77 7.67
N ALA A 45 2.64 28.04 6.77
CA ALA A 45 1.22 27.90 7.03
C ALA A 45 0.83 26.45 7.22
N MET A 46 1.24 25.57 6.31
CA MET A 46 1.00 24.13 6.40
C MET A 46 1.52 23.56 7.73
N LEU A 47 2.73 23.92 8.14
CA LEU A 47 3.33 23.43 9.39
C LEU A 47 2.54 23.84 10.66
N ARG A 48 1.79 24.95 10.64
CA ARG A 48 0.91 25.32 11.78
C ARG A 48 -0.25 24.36 11.97
N LEU A 49 -0.55 23.52 10.98
CA LEU A 49 -1.62 22.52 11.07
C LEU A 49 -1.36 21.50 12.17
N PHE A 50 -0.11 21.16 12.47
CA PHE A 50 0.19 20.22 13.57
C PHE A 50 -0.26 20.76 14.92
N ALA A 51 0.02 22.05 15.20
CA ALA A 51 -0.49 22.70 16.40
C ALA A 51 -2.03 22.73 16.42
N GLU A 52 -2.69 22.90 15.27
CA GLU A 52 -4.15 22.82 15.18
C GLU A 52 -4.69 21.44 15.57
N LEU A 53 -4.07 20.38 15.02
CA LEU A 53 -4.42 19.00 15.32
C LEU A 53 -4.25 18.69 16.80
N HIS A 54 -3.17 19.16 17.42
CA HIS A 54 -2.95 19.00 18.85
C HIS A 54 -4.02 19.70 19.70
N ARG A 55 -4.54 20.86 19.29
CA ARG A 55 -5.68 21.52 19.97
C ARG A 55 -6.95 20.65 19.94
N HIS A 56 -7.07 19.78 18.95
CA HIS A 56 -8.18 18.84 18.79
C HIS A 56 -7.88 17.47 19.43
N GLY A 57 -6.69 17.29 20.04
CA GLY A 57 -6.25 16.00 20.57
C GLY A 57 -6.00 14.94 19.51
N ALA A 58 -5.77 15.34 18.26
CA ALA A 58 -5.49 14.46 17.14
C ALA A 58 -3.98 14.30 16.90
N ILE A 59 -3.60 13.14 16.34
CA ILE A 59 -2.24 12.83 15.92
C ILE A 59 -2.07 13.30 14.48
N GLY A 60 -1.07 14.13 14.21
CA GLY A 60 -0.72 14.62 12.88
C GLY A 60 0.48 13.90 12.27
N ILE A 61 0.23 13.17 11.19
CA ILE A 61 1.25 12.45 10.42
C ILE A 61 1.49 13.18 9.09
N ALA A 62 2.75 13.41 8.74
CA ALA A 62 3.12 13.86 7.40
C ALA A 62 3.22 12.65 6.44
N SER A 63 2.35 12.60 5.42
CA SER A 63 2.37 11.54 4.40
C SER A 63 3.40 11.82 3.31
N LEU A 64 4.64 11.41 3.54
CA LEU A 64 5.76 11.70 2.64
C LEU A 64 5.72 10.95 1.31
N PRO A 65 5.41 9.64 1.21
CA PRO A 65 5.76 8.85 0.04
C PRO A 65 5.25 9.38 -1.31
N GLU A 66 4.06 10.00 -1.35
CA GLU A 66 3.52 10.56 -2.58
C GLU A 66 4.18 11.91 -2.98
N TYR A 67 4.55 12.74 -2.01
CA TYR A 67 5.00 14.12 -2.23
C TYR A 67 6.40 14.42 -1.67
N TRP A 68 7.19 13.38 -1.42
CA TRP A 68 8.47 13.47 -0.71
C TRP A 68 9.44 14.49 -1.32
N ARG A 69 9.35 14.74 -2.64
CA ARG A 69 10.19 15.72 -3.35
C ARG A 69 9.86 17.17 -3.00
N ASN A 70 8.60 17.48 -2.68
CA ASN A 70 8.14 18.87 -2.47
C ASN A 70 8.71 19.47 -1.18
N HIS A 71 8.87 18.63 -0.15
CA HIS A 71 9.24 19.06 1.20
C HIS A 71 10.43 18.31 1.78
N TRP A 72 11.27 17.71 0.93
CA TRP A 72 12.44 16.96 1.42
C TRP A 72 13.40 17.82 2.25
N GLY A 73 13.57 19.09 1.85
CA GLY A 73 14.39 20.06 2.56
C GLY A 73 13.78 20.57 3.87
N ASP A 74 12.50 20.28 4.13
CA ASP A 74 11.75 20.82 5.25
C ASP A 74 11.59 19.83 6.42
N LEU A 75 12.17 18.64 6.36
CA LEU A 75 11.96 17.58 7.38
C LEU A 75 12.24 18.07 8.81
N ASP A 76 13.30 18.86 9.02
CA ASP A 76 13.59 19.44 10.34
C ASP A 76 12.51 20.47 10.78
N ALA A 77 11.89 21.16 9.83
CA ALA A 77 10.80 22.10 10.09
C ALA A 77 9.50 21.36 10.46
N PHE A 78 9.22 20.19 9.88
CA PHE A 78 8.14 19.30 10.33
C PHE A 78 8.35 18.89 11.79
N VAL A 79 9.57 18.45 12.14
CA VAL A 79 9.91 18.09 13.52
C VAL A 79 9.76 19.29 14.45
N ALA A 80 10.27 20.46 14.07
CA ALA A 80 10.16 21.68 14.88
C ALA A 80 8.71 22.16 15.05
N ALA A 81 7.84 21.88 14.08
CA ALA A 81 6.42 22.21 14.12
C ALA A 81 5.58 21.23 14.96
N GLY A 82 6.19 20.13 15.45
CA GLY A 82 5.51 19.16 16.29
C GLY A 82 4.76 18.07 15.51
N VAL A 83 5.25 17.67 14.33
CA VAL A 83 4.74 16.46 13.68
C VAL A 83 4.82 15.26 14.64
N ASP A 84 3.79 14.42 14.70
CA ASP A 84 3.78 13.23 15.57
C ASP A 84 4.46 12.02 14.90
N GLY A 85 4.54 12.04 13.57
CA GLY A 85 5.19 10.99 12.79
C GLY A 85 5.16 11.20 11.29
N PHE A 86 5.81 10.28 10.60
CA PHE A 86 5.89 10.29 9.14
C PHE A 86 5.32 8.99 8.58
N GLU A 87 4.55 9.11 7.51
CA GLU A 87 4.34 7.96 6.64
C GLU A 87 5.61 7.67 5.86
N ILE A 88 5.95 6.39 5.75
CA ILE A 88 7.20 5.93 5.13
C ILE A 88 6.97 4.88 4.05
N VAL A 89 5.77 4.31 3.99
CA VAL A 89 5.34 3.32 3.01
C VAL A 89 3.89 3.59 2.67
N ASN A 90 3.59 3.79 1.40
CA ASN A 90 2.24 4.00 0.91
C ASN A 90 2.04 3.10 -0.32
N CYS A 91 0.88 2.44 -0.44
CA CYS A 91 0.61 1.54 -1.56
C CYS A 91 0.08 2.24 -2.82
N ALA A 92 -0.11 3.56 -2.81
CA ALA A 92 -0.57 4.30 -3.97
C ALA A 92 0.44 4.23 -5.13
N PRO A 93 -0.02 4.16 -6.39
CA PRO A 93 0.85 4.03 -7.55
C PRO A 93 1.94 5.12 -7.67
N LYS A 94 1.68 6.34 -7.20
CA LYS A 94 2.67 7.42 -7.22
C LYS A 94 3.69 7.28 -6.07
N ALA A 95 3.27 6.70 -4.96
CA ALA A 95 4.04 6.66 -3.73
C ALA A 95 5.03 5.49 -3.64
N ILE A 96 4.81 4.41 -4.40
CA ILE A 96 5.78 3.29 -4.54
C ILE A 96 7.15 3.75 -5.09
N GLY A 97 7.22 4.94 -5.68
CA GLY A 97 8.46 5.59 -6.12
C GLY A 97 9.31 6.18 -4.99
N PHE A 98 8.90 6.08 -3.73
CA PHE A 98 9.66 6.60 -2.60
C PHE A 98 10.94 5.76 -2.35
N PRO A 99 12.16 6.32 -2.50
CA PRO A 99 13.40 5.54 -2.45
C PRO A 99 13.74 4.98 -1.06
N ALA A 100 14.42 3.84 -1.00
CA ALA A 100 14.81 3.22 0.27
C ALA A 100 15.78 4.09 1.08
N GLY A 101 16.70 4.80 0.40
CA GLY A 101 17.63 5.73 1.07
C GLY A 101 16.91 6.89 1.76
N ALA A 102 15.90 7.46 1.10
CA ALA A 102 15.05 8.50 1.66
C ALA A 102 14.24 7.95 2.86
N ARG A 103 13.62 6.78 2.69
CA ARG A 103 12.91 6.09 3.78
C ARG A 103 13.81 5.85 5.01
N ALA A 104 15.06 5.41 4.79
CA ALA A 104 16.04 5.18 5.84
C ALA A 104 16.45 6.49 6.56
N GLN A 105 16.44 7.63 5.86
CA GLN A 105 16.65 8.93 6.50
C GLN A 105 15.50 9.30 7.44
N VAL A 106 14.25 9.16 6.98
CA VAL A 106 13.06 9.42 7.80
C VAL A 106 13.04 8.49 9.02
N TRP A 107 13.37 7.21 8.86
CA TRP A 107 13.55 6.26 9.95
C TRP A 107 14.54 6.73 11.01
N ARG A 108 15.71 7.24 10.60
CA ARG A 108 16.71 7.75 11.55
C ARG A 108 16.20 8.97 12.31
N ILE A 109 15.52 9.89 11.64
CA ILE A 109 14.90 11.07 12.28
C ILE A 109 13.88 10.59 13.32
N ALA A 110 12.98 9.70 12.93
CA ALA A 110 11.94 9.17 13.81
C ALA A 110 12.53 8.43 15.02
N ALA A 111 13.57 7.62 14.82
CA ALA A 111 14.24 6.90 15.90
C ALA A 111 14.92 7.84 16.92
N VAL A 112 15.54 8.93 16.46
CA VAL A 112 16.21 9.91 17.32
C VAL A 112 15.21 10.79 18.09
N ARG A 113 14.08 11.12 17.45
CA ARG A 113 13.07 12.05 17.98
C ARG A 113 11.88 11.35 18.63
N ASP A 114 11.88 10.02 18.66
CA ASP A 114 10.80 9.16 19.11
C ASP A 114 9.45 9.49 18.43
N LEU A 115 9.49 9.66 17.09
CA LEU A 115 8.31 9.94 16.27
C LEU A 115 7.72 8.65 15.70
N LEU A 116 6.41 8.64 15.44
CA LEU A 116 5.77 7.50 14.80
C LEU A 116 6.29 7.31 13.36
N VAL A 117 6.36 6.05 12.94
CA VAL A 117 6.55 5.68 11.53
C VAL A 117 5.35 4.89 11.05
N VAL A 118 4.58 5.40 10.09
CA VAL A 118 3.37 4.71 9.65
C VAL A 118 3.45 4.29 8.19
N GLY A 119 2.65 3.30 7.81
CA GLY A 119 2.40 3.00 6.42
C GLY A 119 0.91 2.91 6.13
N ALA A 120 0.48 3.39 4.97
CA ALA A 120 -0.92 3.34 4.56
C ALA A 120 -1.13 2.51 3.30
N SER A 121 -2.27 1.83 3.25
CA SER A 121 -2.70 1.13 2.04
C SER A 121 -3.19 2.09 0.96
N ASP A 122 -3.57 3.31 1.35
CA ASP A 122 -4.19 4.32 0.49
C ASP A 122 -5.28 3.72 -0.42
N ASN A 123 -6.14 2.90 0.20
CA ASN A 123 -7.10 2.08 -0.53
C ASN A 123 -8.29 2.92 -1.03
N HIS A 124 -8.42 3.00 -2.35
CA HIS A 124 -9.50 3.70 -3.05
C HIS A 124 -10.55 2.74 -3.67
N GLY A 125 -10.74 1.56 -3.07
CA GLY A 125 -11.74 0.58 -3.48
C GLY A 125 -11.27 -0.44 -4.53
N TRP A 126 -10.02 -0.36 -5.00
CA TRP A 126 -9.47 -1.33 -5.95
C TRP A 126 -8.62 -2.38 -5.25
N GLY A 127 -9.19 -3.59 -5.11
CA GLY A 127 -8.51 -4.75 -4.53
C GLY A 127 -8.61 -4.83 -3.00
N LYS A 128 -8.66 -6.07 -2.50
CA LYS A 128 -8.73 -6.41 -1.06
C LYS A 128 -7.34 -6.62 -0.43
N VAL A 129 -6.26 -6.33 -1.17
CA VAL A 129 -4.90 -6.69 -0.78
C VAL A 129 -4.17 -5.43 -0.34
N THR A 130 -3.85 -5.34 0.95
CA THR A 130 -2.91 -4.33 1.44
C THR A 130 -1.47 -4.77 1.17
N CYS A 131 -0.59 -3.79 0.92
CA CYS A 131 0.85 -4.01 0.82
C CYS A 131 1.59 -3.65 2.11
N VAL A 132 0.87 -3.17 3.14
CA VAL A 132 1.47 -2.63 4.37
C VAL A 132 0.58 -2.85 5.60
N TRP A 133 1.22 -3.00 6.76
CA TRP A 133 0.62 -3.13 8.08
C TRP A 133 1.43 -2.34 9.10
N ASN A 134 0.72 -1.72 10.06
CA ASN A 134 1.33 -1.09 11.23
C ASN A 134 1.17 -2.02 12.43
N LEU A 135 2.29 -2.40 13.05
CA LEU A 135 2.31 -3.11 14.32
C LEU A 135 2.59 -2.10 15.42
N SER A 136 1.74 -2.03 16.44
CA SER A 136 1.87 -1.08 17.54
C SER A 136 1.53 -1.76 18.86
N SER A 137 2.25 -1.41 19.93
CA SER A 137 1.80 -1.78 21.28
C SER A 137 0.61 -0.93 21.72
N PRO A 138 -0.25 -1.41 22.64
CA PRO A 138 -1.23 -0.56 23.31
C PRO A 138 -0.53 0.63 23.98
N SER A 139 -1.11 1.83 23.88
CA SER A 139 -0.56 3.08 24.44
C SER A 139 0.84 3.47 23.91
N ALA A 140 1.21 2.91 22.74
CA ALA A 140 2.41 3.25 22.00
C ALA A 140 2.46 4.74 21.65
N HIS A 141 3.56 5.40 22.05
CA HIS A 141 3.95 6.70 21.52
C HIS A 141 5.36 6.59 20.95
N GLY A 142 5.51 7.00 19.70
CA GLY A 142 6.83 7.11 19.06
C GLY A 142 7.42 5.82 18.51
N TYR A 143 8.58 5.98 17.87
CA TYR A 143 9.24 4.98 17.05
C TYR A 143 9.47 3.64 17.76
N ARG A 144 9.78 3.67 19.06
CA ARG A 144 10.11 2.45 19.82
C ARG A 144 8.92 1.54 20.04
N SER A 145 7.72 2.08 19.92
CA SER A 145 6.47 1.41 20.24
C SER A 145 5.69 0.97 18.99
N ASN A 146 6.23 1.25 17.81
CA ASN A 146 5.53 1.03 16.55
C ASN A 146 6.48 0.58 15.42
N ARG A 147 5.99 -0.25 14.50
CA ARG A 147 6.75 -0.77 13.36
C ARG A 147 5.88 -0.90 12.13
N VAL A 148 6.46 -0.62 10.97
CA VAL A 148 5.82 -0.84 9.66
C VAL A 148 6.34 -2.15 9.05
N ILE A 149 5.41 -2.98 8.61
CA ILE A 149 5.68 -4.20 7.85
C ILE A 149 5.07 -4.02 6.47
N ALA A 150 5.85 -4.21 5.42
CA ALA A 150 5.39 -4.00 4.05
C ALA A 150 5.92 -5.05 3.08
N ARG A 151 5.21 -5.25 1.98
CA ARG A 151 5.64 -6.09 0.87
C ARG A 151 6.80 -5.45 0.12
N SER A 152 7.68 -6.27 -0.45
CA SER A 152 8.87 -5.86 -1.20
C SER A 152 8.56 -4.82 -2.29
N ILE A 153 7.42 -4.97 -3.00
CA ILE A 153 7.00 -4.02 -4.04
C ILE A 153 6.88 -2.58 -3.53
N ALA A 154 6.37 -2.38 -2.32
CA ALA A 154 6.19 -1.06 -1.73
C ALA A 154 7.48 -0.50 -1.11
N LEU A 155 8.48 -1.36 -0.89
CA LEU A 155 9.75 -0.99 -0.29
C LEU A 155 10.84 -0.70 -1.31
N ALA A 156 10.89 -1.47 -2.40
CA ALA A 156 12.04 -1.50 -3.29
C ALA A 156 11.80 -0.81 -4.64
N GLN A 157 10.55 -0.61 -5.08
CA GLN A 157 10.28 -0.08 -6.43
C GLN A 157 10.88 1.31 -6.66
N GLY A 158 10.97 2.15 -5.62
CA GLY A 158 11.56 3.48 -5.69
C GLY A 158 13.08 3.53 -5.93
N ASP A 159 13.78 2.39 -5.84
CA ASP A 159 15.22 2.30 -6.14
C ASP A 159 15.50 1.92 -7.60
N TRP A 160 14.46 1.71 -8.41
CA TRP A 160 14.56 1.36 -9.82
C TRP A 160 14.04 2.49 -10.71
N GLU A 161 14.54 2.55 -11.94
CA GLU A 161 14.06 3.49 -12.94
C GLU A 161 12.58 3.26 -13.26
N PRO A 162 11.72 4.29 -13.36
CA PRO A 162 10.27 4.11 -13.51
C PRO A 162 9.85 3.23 -14.70
N TRP A 163 10.61 3.27 -15.80
CA TRP A 163 10.32 2.48 -17.01
C TRP A 163 10.51 0.96 -16.80
N THR A 164 11.23 0.55 -15.77
CA THR A 164 11.47 -0.87 -15.46
C THR A 164 10.30 -1.52 -14.73
N ALA A 165 9.31 -0.74 -14.29
CA ALA A 165 8.17 -1.20 -13.48
C ALA A 165 7.47 -2.44 -14.07
N ALA A 166 7.39 -2.56 -15.39
CA ALA A 166 6.74 -3.68 -16.07
C ALA A 166 7.37 -5.05 -15.75
N TYR A 167 8.65 -5.10 -15.38
CA TYR A 167 9.33 -6.34 -14.99
C TYR A 167 9.79 -6.33 -13.53
N THR A 168 10.12 -5.18 -12.94
CA THR A 168 10.48 -5.10 -11.52
C THR A 168 9.29 -5.38 -10.61
N GLN A 169 8.08 -4.89 -10.93
CA GLN A 169 6.92 -5.15 -10.06
C GLN A 169 6.51 -6.63 -10.02
N PRO A 170 6.39 -7.36 -11.15
CA PRO A 170 6.17 -8.81 -11.10
C PRO A 170 7.26 -9.56 -10.35
N TRP A 171 8.52 -9.15 -10.50
CA TRP A 171 9.65 -9.75 -9.79
C TRP A 171 9.56 -9.53 -8.27
N LEU A 172 9.37 -8.29 -7.84
CA LEU A 172 9.21 -7.94 -6.42
C LEU A 172 7.97 -8.57 -5.79
N MET A 173 6.89 -8.72 -6.57
CA MET A 173 5.70 -9.47 -6.15
C MET A 173 6.06 -10.94 -5.92
N LEU A 174 6.71 -11.59 -6.88
CA LEU A 174 7.15 -12.98 -6.79
C LEU A 174 8.08 -13.21 -5.60
N GLU A 175 9.02 -12.30 -5.35
CA GLU A 175 9.91 -12.34 -4.19
C GLU A 175 9.14 -12.25 -2.87
N SER A 176 8.03 -11.51 -2.82
CA SER A 176 7.21 -11.37 -1.61
C SER A 176 6.34 -12.59 -1.28
N LEU A 177 6.21 -13.54 -2.22
CA LEU A 177 5.41 -14.76 -2.05
C LEU A 177 6.21 -15.83 -1.30
N SER A 178 5.51 -16.64 -0.51
CA SER A 178 6.02 -17.90 0.03
C SER A 178 6.32 -18.92 -1.08
N TRP A 179 7.08 -19.98 -0.78
CA TRP A 179 7.43 -21.00 -1.78
C TRP A 179 6.20 -21.68 -2.41
N SER A 180 5.17 -21.98 -1.62
CA SER A 180 3.93 -22.57 -2.12
C SER A 180 3.18 -21.62 -3.06
N GLU A 181 3.09 -20.34 -2.69
CA GLU A 181 2.49 -19.30 -3.53
C GLU A 181 3.28 -19.10 -4.83
N ARG A 182 4.63 -19.06 -4.77
CA ARG A 182 5.50 -18.98 -5.95
C ARG A 182 5.24 -20.15 -6.91
N LEU A 183 5.22 -21.38 -6.39
CA LEU A 183 4.95 -22.57 -7.21
C LEU A 183 3.56 -22.53 -7.84
N SER A 184 2.55 -22.11 -7.08
CA SER A 184 1.19 -21.91 -7.60
C SER A 184 1.16 -20.88 -8.73
N TRP A 185 1.80 -19.73 -8.53
CA TRP A 185 1.91 -18.66 -9.53
C TRP A 185 2.59 -19.14 -10.82
N LEU A 186 3.75 -19.79 -10.70
CA LEU A 186 4.48 -20.35 -11.85
C LEU A 186 3.67 -21.42 -12.58
N THR A 187 2.95 -22.26 -11.83
CA THR A 187 2.06 -23.29 -12.39
C THR A 187 0.95 -22.64 -13.22
N TRP A 188 0.28 -21.60 -12.70
CA TRP A 188 -0.77 -20.90 -13.43
C TRP A 188 -0.25 -20.17 -14.66
N ILE A 189 0.94 -19.54 -14.58
CA ILE A 189 1.60 -18.95 -15.75
C ILE A 189 1.85 -20.02 -16.81
N LEU A 190 2.41 -21.17 -16.42
CA LEU A 190 2.67 -22.29 -17.34
C LEU A 190 1.38 -22.82 -17.98
N VAL A 191 0.33 -23.04 -17.18
CA VAL A 191 -0.99 -23.47 -17.68
C VAL A 191 -1.56 -22.48 -18.69
N LEU A 192 -1.48 -21.17 -18.41
CA LEU A 192 -1.93 -20.12 -19.33
C LEU A 192 -1.11 -20.10 -20.63
N LEU A 193 0.23 -20.23 -20.54
CA LEU A 193 1.10 -20.27 -21.72
C LEU A 193 0.81 -21.50 -22.59
N ILE A 194 0.69 -22.69 -21.99
CA ILE A 194 0.29 -23.92 -22.71
C ILE A 194 -1.07 -23.73 -23.35
N TYR A 195 -2.06 -23.22 -22.61
CA TYR A 195 -3.40 -22.96 -23.14
C TYR A 195 -3.38 -22.03 -24.36
N ARG A 196 -2.53 -20.98 -24.35
CA ARG A 196 -2.40 -20.04 -25.48
C ARG A 196 -1.61 -20.61 -26.65
N ALA A 197 -0.68 -21.53 -26.41
CA ALA A 197 0.16 -22.14 -27.43
C ALA A 197 -0.52 -23.29 -28.18
N VAL A 198 -1.50 -23.96 -27.57
CA VAL A 198 -2.27 -25.03 -28.22
C VAL A 198 -3.18 -24.42 -29.31
N PRO A 199 -3.02 -24.81 -30.60
CA PRO A 199 -3.86 -24.30 -31.68
C PRO A 199 -5.34 -24.58 -31.41
N ARG A 200 -6.19 -23.58 -31.65
CA ARG A 200 -7.64 -23.79 -31.66
C ARG A 200 -8.01 -24.79 -32.75
N ARG A 201 -8.92 -25.71 -32.47
CA ARG A 201 -9.47 -26.58 -33.53
C ARG A 201 -10.31 -25.72 -34.46
N ALA A 202 -10.27 -26.04 -35.76
CA ALA A 202 -11.09 -25.36 -36.75
C ALA A 202 -12.58 -25.45 -36.34
N GLY A 203 -13.25 -24.30 -36.18
CA GLY A 203 -14.66 -24.21 -35.78
C GLY A 203 -14.94 -23.75 -34.35
N ASP A 204 -13.92 -23.60 -33.47
CA ASP A 204 -14.15 -23.12 -32.11
C ASP A 204 -14.36 -21.57 -32.07
N PRO A 205 -15.44 -21.07 -31.42
CA PRO A 205 -15.69 -19.63 -31.31
C PRO A 205 -14.64 -18.92 -30.44
N ARG A 206 -14.45 -17.61 -30.66
CA ARG A 206 -13.58 -16.77 -29.81
C ARG A 206 -14.20 -16.60 -28.43
N GLY A 207 -13.77 -17.39 -27.44
CA GLY A 207 -14.16 -17.24 -26.04
C GLY A 207 -13.00 -17.38 -25.07
N LEU A 208 -13.06 -16.67 -23.94
CA LEU A 208 -12.28 -16.95 -22.73
C LEU A 208 -13.08 -17.96 -21.90
N GLY A 209 -12.61 -19.21 -21.81
CA GLY A 209 -13.18 -20.13 -20.82
C GLY A 209 -12.92 -21.62 -21.06
N ILE A 210 -12.58 -22.29 -19.95
CA ILE A 210 -12.75 -23.73 -19.74
C ILE A 210 -14.21 -24.19 -20.03
N LEU A 211 -15.16 -23.26 -20.10
CA LEU A 211 -16.59 -23.48 -20.34
C LEU A 211 -17.03 -23.44 -21.82
N ALA A 212 -16.15 -23.09 -22.77
CA ALA A 212 -16.48 -23.17 -24.20
C ALA A 212 -16.29 -24.58 -24.79
N ARG A 213 -15.79 -25.52 -23.97
CA ARG A 213 -15.71 -26.93 -24.35
C ARG A 213 -17.10 -27.53 -24.13
N SER A 214 -17.83 -27.80 -25.20
CA SER A 214 -18.94 -28.74 -25.10
C SER A 214 -18.33 -30.05 -24.58
N LEU A 215 -18.72 -30.46 -23.37
CA LEU A 215 -18.52 -31.82 -22.89
C LEU A 215 -19.51 -32.70 -23.66
N SER A 216 -19.31 -32.88 -24.97
CA SER A 216 -19.89 -34.02 -25.66
C SER A 216 -19.16 -35.26 -25.16
N LEU A 217 -19.59 -35.74 -24.00
CA LEU A 217 -19.44 -37.11 -23.57
C LEU A 217 -19.92 -37.99 -24.73
N LYS A 218 -18.98 -38.53 -25.50
CA LYS A 218 -19.22 -39.67 -26.39
C LYS A 218 -19.49 -40.90 -25.53
N ILE A 219 -20.60 -40.91 -24.81
CA ILE A 219 -21.25 -42.14 -24.39
C ILE A 219 -22.14 -42.54 -25.56
N LEU A 220 -21.55 -43.20 -26.56
CA LEU A 220 -22.35 -43.96 -27.50
C LEU A 220 -21.60 -45.18 -27.99
N LYS A 221 -22.23 -46.33 -27.68
CA LYS A 221 -22.14 -47.67 -28.31
C LYS A 221 -21.39 -48.74 -27.52
N LEU A 222 -21.94 -49.13 -26.38
CA LEU A 222 -22.06 -50.56 -26.08
C LEU A 222 -23.34 -51.07 -26.77
N ARG A 223 -23.11 -51.84 -27.84
CA ARG A 223 -24.12 -52.54 -28.64
C ARG A 223 -25.02 -53.38 -27.74
N ARG A 224 -26.34 -53.22 -27.90
CA ARG A 224 -27.28 -54.33 -27.71
C ARG A 224 -27.09 -55.28 -28.89
N SER A 225 -26.82 -56.54 -28.59
CA SER A 225 -27.09 -57.72 -29.42
C SER A 225 -27.66 -58.76 -28.48
#